data_AF-A0ABC8QRL6-F1
#
_entry.id   AF-A0ABC8QRL6-F1
#
_cell.length_a   1.000
_cell.length_b   1.000
_cell.length_c   1.000
_cell.angle_alpha   90.00
_cell.angle_beta   90.00
_cell.angle_gamma   90.00
#
_symmetry.space_group_name_H-M   'P 1'
#
loop_
_entity.id
_entity.type
_entity.pdbx_description
1 polymer ?
#
loop_
_entity_poly.entity_id
_entity_poly.type
_entity_poly.pdbx_seq_one_letter_code
_entity_poly.pdbx_strand_id
1 'polypeptide(L)'
;MSYKDPVAAAAQRYKPIQSAVPGTTLGPIQIDAFLGAKLYDTPGVHLHHRQAAVVHSEDLPALAPKSRLRGQSFPNAQLASDKSVAEKIGSSGLNGFSIFWGGLVRIDIIKVLPETCLTFYGPKALQIHMVPTDKADEFYQKEVGVLLTPPTGKQRAGDWMGLETERQLQIKYEDAERPACDVAISGLGWITVEPVNKSHRISDSSVEETAKELHLAVHVPKPVEIFVRPPMPVGKTGGELYQYRELTEEEEEIRPKWFF
;
A
#
# COMPACT_ATOMS: atom_id res chain seq x y z
N MET A 1 40.72 -19.77 -11.13
CA MET A 1 40.62 -20.86 -12.13
C MET A 1 39.16 -21.11 -12.52
N SER A 2 38.46 -20.12 -13.08
CA SER A 2 37.00 -20.21 -13.37
C SER A 2 36.67 -20.53 -14.84
N TYR A 3 37.66 -20.93 -15.65
CA TYR A 3 37.53 -21.04 -17.11
C TYR A 3 37.35 -22.48 -17.65
N LYS A 4 37.15 -23.49 -16.79
CA LYS A 4 37.07 -24.90 -17.23
C LYS A 4 35.92 -25.67 -16.60
N ASP A 5 34.79 -25.01 -16.33
CA ASP A 5 33.57 -25.74 -16.03
C ASP A 5 32.60 -25.64 -17.24
N PRO A 6 32.47 -26.72 -18.04
CA PRO A 6 31.57 -26.73 -19.19
C PRO A 6 30.09 -26.61 -18.77
N VAL A 7 29.73 -26.92 -17.51
CA VAL A 7 28.39 -26.73 -16.96
C VAL A 7 28.15 -25.24 -16.67
N ALA A 8 29.12 -24.56 -16.05
CA ALA A 8 29.08 -23.11 -15.83
C ALA A 8 29.06 -22.31 -17.16
N ALA A 9 29.73 -22.82 -18.20
CA ALA A 9 29.70 -22.23 -19.54
C ALA A 9 28.35 -22.44 -20.26
N ALA A 10 27.64 -23.55 -20.02
CA ALA A 10 26.30 -23.80 -20.57
C ALA A 10 25.22 -22.93 -19.88
N ALA A 11 25.36 -22.67 -18.58
CA ALA A 11 24.49 -21.76 -17.81
C ALA A 11 24.57 -20.30 -18.27
N GLN A 12 25.58 -19.91 -19.07
CA GLN A 12 25.68 -18.57 -19.65
C GLN A 12 24.63 -18.28 -20.73
N ARG A 13 23.93 -19.29 -21.27
CA ARG A 13 22.97 -19.09 -22.38
C ARG A 13 21.66 -18.42 -21.95
N TYR A 14 21.32 -18.43 -20.67
CA TYR A 14 20.13 -17.75 -20.14
C TYR A 14 20.48 -17.07 -18.83
N LYS A 15 20.83 -15.78 -18.91
CA LYS A 15 20.88 -14.96 -17.69
C LYS A 15 19.45 -14.88 -17.12
N PRO A 16 19.25 -15.03 -15.80
CA PRO A 16 17.96 -14.78 -15.18
C PRO A 16 17.47 -13.39 -15.59
N ILE A 17 16.26 -13.33 -16.15
CA ILE A 17 15.59 -12.08 -16.53
C ILE A 17 14.40 -11.87 -15.60
N GLN A 18 14.25 -10.65 -15.12
CA GLN A 18 13.12 -10.26 -14.30
C GLN A 18 12.13 -9.47 -15.14
N SER A 19 10.85 -9.84 -15.11
CA SER A 19 9.76 -9.08 -15.69
C SER A 19 8.71 -8.80 -14.63
N ALA A 20 8.13 -7.59 -14.67
CA ALA A 20 6.96 -7.25 -13.86
C ALA A 20 5.65 -7.81 -14.46
N VAL A 21 5.70 -8.27 -15.71
CA VAL A 21 4.54 -8.84 -16.41
C VAL A 21 4.40 -10.32 -16.01
N PRO A 22 3.22 -10.75 -15.53
CA PRO A 22 2.95 -12.15 -15.25
C PRO A 22 3.12 -13.05 -16.47
N GLY A 23 3.46 -14.32 -16.26
CA GLY A 23 3.47 -15.34 -17.32
C GLY A 23 4.71 -15.36 -18.22
N THR A 24 5.83 -14.76 -17.79
CA THR A 24 7.08 -14.80 -18.57
C THR A 24 7.82 -16.14 -18.51
N THR A 25 7.73 -16.87 -17.39
CA THR A 25 8.26 -18.24 -17.26
C THR A 25 7.17 -19.24 -17.71
N LEU A 26 7.34 -19.83 -18.89
CA LEU A 26 6.37 -20.78 -19.48
C LEU A 26 6.58 -22.23 -19.04
N GLY A 27 7.77 -22.57 -18.54
CA GLY A 27 8.10 -23.91 -18.07
C GLY A 27 9.27 -23.89 -17.08
N PRO A 28 9.53 -24.99 -16.37
CA PRO A 28 10.63 -25.06 -15.41
C PRO A 28 11.99 -24.79 -16.07
N ILE A 29 12.76 -23.85 -15.53
CA ILE A 29 14.13 -23.53 -15.96
C ILE A 29 15.09 -24.10 -14.92
N GLN A 30 15.94 -25.03 -15.33
CA GLN A 30 16.98 -25.59 -14.47
C GLN A 30 18.20 -24.66 -14.42
N ILE A 31 18.67 -24.37 -13.21
CA ILE A 31 19.87 -23.57 -12.94
C ILE A 31 20.83 -24.41 -12.10
N ASP A 32 22.02 -24.64 -12.65
CA ASP A 32 23.10 -25.37 -11.98
C ASP A 32 23.88 -24.40 -11.07
N ALA A 33 23.30 -24.11 -9.89
CA ALA A 33 23.84 -23.14 -8.93
C ALA A 33 24.70 -23.78 -7.81
N PHE A 34 24.61 -25.10 -7.60
CA PHE A 34 25.23 -25.79 -6.46
C PHE A 34 25.89 -27.11 -6.88
N LEU A 35 26.97 -27.50 -6.18
CA LEU A 35 27.59 -28.81 -6.34
C LEU A 35 26.67 -29.90 -5.77
N GLY A 36 26.13 -30.76 -6.64
CA GLY A 36 25.26 -31.88 -6.25
C GLY A 36 23.78 -31.53 -6.04
N ALA A 37 23.37 -30.29 -6.29
CA ALA A 37 21.96 -29.86 -6.22
C ALA A 37 21.62 -28.87 -7.34
N LYS A 38 20.35 -28.83 -7.72
CA LYS A 38 19.84 -27.98 -8.82
C LYS A 38 18.76 -27.04 -8.29
N LEU A 39 18.73 -25.81 -8.83
CA LEU A 39 17.66 -24.85 -8.58
C LEU A 39 16.72 -24.85 -9.78
N TYR A 40 15.41 -24.84 -9.54
CA TYR A 40 14.41 -24.79 -10.61
C TYR A 40 13.58 -23.52 -10.46
N ASP A 41 13.61 -22.65 -11.46
CA ASP A 41 12.65 -21.56 -11.61
C ASP A 41 11.39 -22.11 -12.26
N THR A 42 10.24 -21.95 -11.62
CA THR A 42 8.97 -22.54 -12.06
C THR A 42 8.02 -21.45 -12.58
N PRO A 43 7.05 -21.80 -13.44
CA PRO A 43 6.02 -20.85 -13.84
C PRO A 43 5.33 -20.22 -12.62
N GLY A 44 5.28 -18.89 -12.61
CA GLY A 44 4.68 -18.12 -11.52
C GLY A 44 3.18 -18.37 -11.42
N VAL A 45 2.68 -18.58 -10.21
CA VAL A 45 1.24 -18.70 -9.96
C VAL A 45 0.59 -17.33 -10.09
N HIS A 46 -0.44 -17.25 -10.95
CA HIS A 46 -1.24 -16.04 -11.06
C HIS A 46 -2.22 -15.94 -9.89
N LEU A 47 -2.12 -14.84 -9.13
CA LEU A 47 -2.97 -14.60 -7.96
C LEU A 47 -4.02 -13.55 -8.31
N HIS A 48 -5.24 -14.00 -8.56
CA HIS A 48 -6.36 -13.18 -9.03
C HIS A 48 -6.74 -12.05 -8.07
N HIS A 49 -6.40 -12.19 -6.78
CA HIS A 49 -6.77 -11.24 -5.75
C HIS A 49 -5.82 -10.06 -5.60
N ARG A 50 -4.81 -9.95 -6.48
CA ARG A 50 -3.85 -8.84 -6.51
C ARG A 50 -4.28 -7.77 -7.49
N GLN A 51 -3.98 -6.52 -7.19
CA GLN A 51 -4.23 -5.38 -8.07
C GLN A 51 -3.62 -5.58 -9.48
N ALA A 52 -2.44 -6.18 -9.57
CA ALA A 52 -1.78 -6.49 -10.84
C ALA A 52 -2.54 -7.51 -11.72
N ALA A 53 -3.51 -8.25 -11.17
CA ALA A 53 -4.33 -9.19 -11.92
C ALA A 53 -5.53 -8.53 -12.61
N VAL A 54 -5.93 -7.34 -12.19
CA VAL A 54 -7.11 -6.64 -12.71
C VAL A 54 -6.76 -5.48 -13.63
N VAL A 55 -5.59 -4.88 -13.48
CA VAL A 55 -5.17 -3.75 -14.32
C VAL A 55 -4.69 -4.22 -15.69
N HIS A 56 -4.87 -3.37 -16.71
CA HIS A 56 -4.32 -3.61 -18.03
C HIS A 56 -2.79 -3.72 -18.02
N SER A 57 -2.23 -4.51 -18.94
CA SER A 57 -0.80 -4.80 -19.05
C SER A 57 0.06 -3.53 -19.15
N GLU A 58 -0.44 -2.51 -19.85
CA GLU A 58 0.25 -1.25 -20.09
C GLU A 58 0.35 -0.40 -18.82
N ASP A 59 -0.52 -0.64 -17.83
CA ASP A 59 -0.54 0.06 -16.55
C ASP A 59 0.24 -0.66 -15.45
N LEU A 60 0.60 -1.94 -15.64
CA LEU A 60 1.43 -2.70 -14.69
C LEU A 60 2.74 -1.98 -14.29
N PRO A 61 3.46 -1.29 -15.20
CA PRO A 61 4.66 -0.55 -14.81
C PRO A 61 4.41 0.60 -13.83
N ALA A 62 3.18 1.11 -13.72
CA ALA A 62 2.82 2.14 -12.73
C ALA A 62 2.68 1.55 -11.32
N LEU A 63 2.26 0.28 -11.21
CA LEU A 63 2.14 -0.42 -9.93
C LEU A 63 3.50 -0.91 -9.41
N ALA A 64 4.49 -1.07 -10.27
CA ALA A 64 5.83 -1.52 -9.87
C ALA A 64 6.60 -0.41 -9.13
N PRO A 65 7.01 -0.61 -7.86
CA PRO A 65 7.85 0.35 -7.16
C PRO A 65 9.23 0.48 -7.82
N LYS A 66 9.57 1.68 -8.30
CA LYS A 66 10.89 1.98 -8.91
C LYS A 66 11.92 2.50 -7.91
N SER A 67 11.48 2.80 -6.69
CA SER A 67 12.31 3.31 -5.60
C SER A 67 11.70 2.87 -4.26
N ARG A 68 12.46 3.05 -3.16
CA ARG A 68 11.94 2.88 -1.80
C ARG A 68 10.60 3.62 -1.65
N LEU A 69 9.60 2.93 -1.10
CA LEU A 69 8.29 3.51 -0.79
C LEU A 69 8.46 4.62 0.24
N ARG A 70 7.79 5.75 -0.01
CA ARG A 70 7.70 6.87 0.93
C ARG A 70 6.23 7.08 1.26
N GLY A 71 5.93 7.20 2.56
CA GLY A 71 4.58 7.47 3.03
C GLY A 71 4.09 8.83 2.54
N GLN A 72 2.85 8.89 2.08
CA GLN A 72 2.13 10.11 1.76
C GLN A 72 0.96 10.27 2.74
N SER A 73 1.08 11.21 3.66
CA SER A 73 0.16 11.41 4.78
C SER A 73 -0.92 12.45 4.45
N PHE A 74 -2.16 12.19 4.89
CA PHE A 74 -3.32 13.04 4.71
C PHE A 74 -4.01 13.28 6.06
N PRO A 75 -4.51 14.49 6.35
CA PRO A 75 -4.52 15.67 5.48
C PRO A 75 -3.11 16.29 5.32
N ASN A 76 -2.75 16.69 4.08
CA ASN A 76 -1.49 17.38 3.79
C ASN A 76 -1.73 18.88 3.67
N ALA A 77 -0.93 19.70 4.36
CA ALA A 77 -0.99 21.16 4.31
C ALA A 77 -0.92 21.75 2.88
N GLN A 78 -0.35 21.02 1.91
CA GLN A 78 -0.26 21.45 0.51
C GLN A 78 -1.55 21.23 -0.31
N LEU A 79 -2.45 20.35 0.12
CA LEU A 79 -3.73 20.08 -0.55
C LEU A 79 -4.82 21.09 -0.17
N ALA A 80 -4.56 21.94 0.82
CA ALA A 80 -5.41 23.06 1.24
C ALA A 80 -5.35 24.26 0.28
N SER A 81 -5.01 24.04 -1.00
CA SER A 81 -4.96 25.12 -2.02
C SER A 81 -6.36 25.61 -2.40
N ASP A 82 -7.39 24.78 -2.21
CA ASP A 82 -8.79 25.21 -2.23
C ASP A 82 -9.23 25.64 -0.82
N LYS A 83 -9.49 26.95 -0.65
CA LYS A 83 -9.92 27.54 0.63
C LYS A 83 -11.15 26.85 1.22
N SER A 84 -12.05 26.36 0.38
CA SER A 84 -13.29 25.68 0.82
C SER A 84 -13.02 24.30 1.44
N VAL A 85 -11.98 23.61 0.98
CA VAL A 85 -11.53 22.32 1.50
C VAL A 85 -10.70 22.52 2.77
N ALA A 86 -9.84 23.54 2.79
CA ALA A 86 -9.01 23.89 3.94
C ALA A 86 -9.84 24.22 5.19
N GLU A 87 -10.91 25.01 5.05
CA GLU A 87 -11.78 25.39 6.17
C GLU A 87 -12.56 24.20 6.72
N LYS A 88 -13.08 23.32 5.86
CA LYS A 88 -13.78 22.09 6.28
C LYS A 88 -12.86 21.12 7.02
N ILE A 89 -11.61 20.95 6.55
CA ILE A 89 -10.63 20.09 7.22
C ILE A 89 -10.31 20.62 8.64
N GLY A 90 -10.28 21.94 8.82
CA GLY A 90 -9.97 22.56 10.11
C GLY A 90 -10.95 22.20 11.24
N SER A 91 -12.25 22.08 10.94
CA SER A 91 -13.28 21.82 11.97
C SER A 91 -13.68 20.36 12.13
N SER A 92 -13.64 19.55 11.07
CA SER A 92 -14.11 18.15 11.08
C SER A 92 -13.05 17.14 10.66
N GLY A 93 -11.80 17.56 10.48
CA GLY A 93 -10.72 16.71 9.97
C GLY A 93 -11.07 16.11 8.62
N LEU A 94 -10.85 14.81 8.48
CA LEU A 94 -11.11 14.07 7.25
C LEU A 94 -12.57 13.58 7.08
N ASN A 95 -13.45 13.80 8.06
CA ASN A 95 -14.84 13.32 7.99
C ASN A 95 -15.57 13.89 6.77
N GLY A 96 -16.27 13.02 6.02
CA GLY A 96 -17.02 13.41 4.83
C GLY A 96 -16.16 13.66 3.58
N PHE A 97 -14.91 13.21 3.59
CA PHE A 97 -14.04 13.18 2.41
C PHE A 97 -13.84 11.74 1.91
N SER A 98 -13.63 11.63 0.61
CA SER A 98 -13.22 10.42 -0.09
C SER A 98 -11.82 10.61 -0.66
N ILE A 99 -10.94 9.65 -0.44
CA ILE A 99 -9.57 9.65 -0.98
C ILE A 99 -9.45 8.56 -2.04
N PHE A 100 -9.10 8.97 -3.25
CA PHE A 100 -8.77 8.10 -4.37
C PHE A 100 -7.27 7.87 -4.46
N TRP A 101 -6.87 6.62 -4.66
CA TRP A 101 -5.49 6.24 -4.97
C TRP A 101 -5.41 5.70 -6.39
N GLY A 102 -5.05 6.59 -7.31
CA GLY A 102 -5.30 6.39 -8.75
C GLY A 102 -6.79 6.15 -9.02
N GLY A 103 -7.10 5.37 -10.06
CA GLY A 103 -8.45 4.85 -10.30
C GLY A 103 -8.72 3.51 -9.63
N LEU A 104 -7.83 3.05 -8.73
CA LEU A 104 -7.77 1.67 -8.24
C LEU A 104 -8.36 1.46 -6.84
N VAL A 105 -8.36 2.49 -6.01
CA VAL A 105 -8.89 2.42 -4.64
C VAL A 105 -9.60 3.73 -4.32
N ARG A 106 -10.73 3.64 -3.63
CA ARG A 106 -11.42 4.77 -3.00
C ARG A 106 -11.62 4.46 -1.52
N ILE A 107 -11.38 5.43 -0.66
CA ILE A 107 -11.59 5.32 0.78
C ILE A 107 -12.54 6.44 1.19
N ASP A 108 -13.74 6.06 1.64
CA ASP A 108 -14.71 6.97 2.20
C ASP A 108 -14.53 7.06 3.70
N ILE A 109 -14.33 8.28 4.20
CA ILE A 109 -13.98 8.56 5.59
C ILE A 109 -15.26 8.93 6.32
N ILE A 110 -15.89 7.91 6.91
CA ILE A 110 -17.22 7.99 7.51
C ILE A 110 -17.16 8.66 8.88
N LYS A 111 -16.29 8.14 9.76
CA LYS A 111 -16.16 8.62 11.14
C LYS A 111 -14.73 8.46 11.62
N VAL A 112 -14.04 9.58 11.84
CA VAL A 112 -12.68 9.62 12.38
C VAL A 112 -12.50 10.80 13.35
N LEU A 113 -11.41 10.82 14.11
CA LEU A 113 -11.05 11.99 14.90
C LEU A 113 -10.63 13.14 13.97
N PRO A 114 -10.82 14.41 14.37
CA PRO A 114 -10.32 15.55 13.61
C PRO A 114 -8.81 15.47 13.30
N GLU A 115 -8.03 14.90 14.21
CA GLU A 115 -6.57 14.74 14.12
C GLU A 115 -6.12 13.48 13.36
N THR A 116 -7.07 12.67 12.87
CA THR A 116 -6.76 11.41 12.18
C THR A 116 -5.95 11.65 10.92
N CYS A 117 -4.90 10.84 10.77
CA CYS A 117 -4.01 10.86 9.64
C CYS A 117 -4.02 9.50 8.93
N LEU A 118 -4.11 9.54 7.60
CA LEU A 118 -4.00 8.37 6.74
C LEU A 118 -2.70 8.46 5.95
N THR A 119 -1.79 7.51 6.16
CA THR A 119 -0.49 7.47 5.49
C THR A 119 -0.44 6.35 4.47
N PHE A 120 -0.37 6.71 3.19
CA PHE A 120 -0.37 5.79 2.06
C PHE A 120 1.05 5.35 1.71
N TYR A 121 1.28 4.03 1.66
CA TYR A 121 2.54 3.42 1.26
C TYR A 121 2.35 2.54 0.03
N GLY A 122 2.77 3.05 -1.12
CA GLY A 122 2.78 2.29 -2.37
C GLY A 122 3.41 3.10 -3.52
N PRO A 123 3.15 2.72 -4.78
CA PRO A 123 3.91 3.23 -5.91
C PRO A 123 3.71 4.73 -6.10
N LYS A 124 4.82 5.49 -6.14
CA LYS A 124 4.80 6.96 -6.30
C LYS A 124 4.12 7.42 -7.60
N ALA A 125 4.05 6.55 -8.61
CA ALA A 125 3.39 6.85 -9.87
C ALA A 125 1.87 7.02 -9.73
N LEU A 126 1.26 6.40 -8.72
CA LEU A 126 -0.17 6.55 -8.45
C LEU A 126 -0.39 7.80 -7.62
N GLN A 127 -1.10 8.76 -8.21
CA GLN A 127 -1.51 9.99 -7.55
C GLN A 127 -2.62 9.71 -6.54
N ILE A 128 -2.68 10.55 -5.51
CA ILE A 128 -3.73 10.50 -4.51
C ILE A 128 -4.55 11.78 -4.62
N HIS A 129 -5.86 11.63 -4.73
CA HIS A 129 -6.81 12.74 -4.87
C HIS A 129 -7.85 12.67 -3.76
N MET A 130 -8.18 13.82 -3.17
CA MET A 130 -9.17 13.91 -2.12
C MET A 130 -10.31 14.81 -2.58
N VAL A 131 -11.55 14.36 -2.39
CA VAL A 131 -12.76 15.09 -2.76
C VAL A 131 -13.82 14.95 -1.67
N PRO A 132 -14.78 15.87 -1.54
CA PRO A 132 -15.96 15.66 -0.71
C PRO A 132 -16.70 14.39 -1.12
N THR A 133 -17.13 13.57 -0.15
CA THR A 133 -17.76 12.26 -0.41
C THR A 133 -19.05 12.36 -1.23
N ASP A 134 -19.82 13.44 -1.05
CA ASP A 134 -21.03 13.74 -1.85
C ASP A 134 -20.76 13.95 -3.34
N LYS A 135 -19.50 14.25 -3.72
CA LYS A 135 -19.06 14.42 -5.11
C LYS A 135 -18.21 13.25 -5.62
N ALA A 136 -17.94 12.24 -4.79
CA ALA A 136 -16.96 11.21 -5.11
C ALA A 136 -17.38 10.33 -6.28
N ASP A 137 -18.67 9.99 -6.39
CA ASP A 137 -19.20 9.19 -7.51
C ASP A 137 -19.08 9.94 -8.85
N GLU A 138 -19.53 11.20 -8.88
CA GLU A 138 -19.43 12.05 -10.08
C GLU A 138 -17.96 12.27 -10.48
N PHE A 139 -17.10 12.54 -9.50
CA PHE A 139 -15.68 12.71 -9.72
C PHE A 139 -15.04 11.45 -10.29
N TYR A 140 -15.34 10.27 -9.74
CA TYR A 140 -14.80 9.01 -10.25
C TYR A 140 -15.24 8.75 -11.70
N GLN A 141 -16.54 8.91 -11.98
CA GLN A 141 -17.10 8.69 -13.32
C GLN A 141 -16.46 9.61 -14.37
N LYS A 142 -16.19 10.87 -14.00
CA LYS A 142 -15.61 11.86 -14.90
C LYS A 142 -14.11 11.68 -15.12
N GLU A 143 -13.38 11.34 -14.05
CA GLU A 143 -11.92 11.45 -14.01
C GLU A 143 -11.18 10.11 -14.13
N VAL A 144 -11.87 8.96 -14.06
CA VAL A 144 -11.28 7.65 -14.36
C VAL A 144 -10.77 7.60 -15.81
N GLY A 145 -9.51 7.18 -15.97
CA GLY A 145 -8.85 7.24 -17.28
C GLY A 145 -8.28 8.61 -17.66
N VAL A 146 -8.46 9.64 -16.83
CA VAL A 146 -7.93 11.01 -17.05
C VAL A 146 -6.98 11.42 -15.93
N LEU A 147 -7.50 11.82 -14.77
CA LEU A 147 -6.70 12.11 -13.57
C LEU A 147 -6.53 10.86 -12.71
N LEU A 148 -7.60 10.05 -12.61
CA LEU A 148 -7.60 8.81 -11.84
C LEU A 148 -7.09 7.68 -12.72
N THR A 149 -5.76 7.59 -12.77
CA THR A 149 -5.04 6.55 -13.49
C THR A 149 -4.21 5.72 -12.52
N PRO A 150 -4.08 4.40 -12.74
CA PRO A 150 -4.73 3.61 -13.80
C PRO A 150 -6.21 3.26 -13.48
N PRO A 151 -7.03 2.85 -14.47
CA PRO A 151 -6.68 2.59 -15.88
C PRO A 151 -6.25 3.87 -16.61
N THR A 152 -5.31 3.79 -17.55
CA THR A 152 -4.83 4.99 -18.27
C THR A 152 -5.56 5.20 -19.61
N GLY A 153 -6.20 6.34 -19.78
CA GLY A 153 -6.90 6.71 -21.02
C GLY A 153 -8.35 6.23 -21.07
N LYS A 154 -9.22 7.05 -21.68
CA LYS A 154 -10.67 6.84 -21.71
C LYS A 154 -11.12 5.53 -22.37
N GLN A 155 -10.37 5.06 -23.37
CA GLN A 155 -10.69 3.79 -24.05
C GLN A 155 -10.63 2.61 -23.07
N ARG A 156 -9.53 2.50 -22.31
CA ARG A 156 -9.36 1.44 -21.30
C ARG A 156 -10.29 1.61 -20.11
N ALA A 157 -10.61 2.85 -19.75
CA ALA A 157 -11.63 3.12 -18.73
C ALA A 157 -13.03 2.63 -19.12
N GLY A 158 -13.33 2.49 -20.42
CA GLY A 158 -14.61 1.93 -20.88
C GLY A 158 -14.78 0.43 -20.58
N ASP A 159 -13.68 -0.33 -20.59
CA ASP A 159 -13.66 -1.77 -20.27
C ASP A 159 -13.32 -2.04 -18.80
N TRP A 160 -13.11 -0.99 -18.01
CA TRP A 160 -12.75 -1.08 -16.60
C TRP A 160 -13.99 -1.36 -15.75
N MET A 161 -13.95 -2.44 -14.98
CA MET A 161 -15.05 -2.85 -14.11
C MET A 161 -15.30 -1.90 -12.92
N GLY A 162 -14.36 -1.01 -12.60
CA GLY A 162 -14.52 -0.05 -11.51
C GLY A 162 -14.23 -0.63 -10.13
N LEU A 163 -14.74 0.06 -9.11
CA LEU A 163 -14.56 -0.26 -7.70
C LEU A 163 -15.84 -0.91 -7.13
N GLU A 164 -16.14 -2.11 -7.61
CA GLU A 164 -17.43 -2.79 -7.33
C GLU A 164 -17.54 -3.36 -5.91
N THR A 165 -16.43 -3.58 -5.21
CA THR A 165 -16.45 -4.12 -3.85
C THR A 165 -16.20 -3.03 -2.85
N GLU A 166 -17.18 -2.82 -1.97
CA GLU A 166 -17.05 -2.01 -0.76
C GLU A 166 -16.80 -2.93 0.44
N ARG A 167 -15.83 -2.56 1.28
CA ARG A 167 -15.61 -3.16 2.59
C ARG A 167 -15.66 -2.09 3.67
N GLN A 168 -16.65 -2.19 4.55
CA GLN A 168 -16.75 -1.36 5.74
C GLN A 168 -15.80 -1.87 6.81
N LEU A 169 -14.98 -0.97 7.35
CA LEU A 169 -13.97 -1.24 8.35
C LEU A 169 -14.30 -0.45 9.62
N GLN A 170 -14.54 -1.19 10.70
CA GLN A 170 -14.66 -0.66 12.06
C GLN A 170 -13.33 -0.91 12.77
N ILE A 171 -12.51 0.12 12.88
CA ILE A 171 -11.14 0.05 13.38
C ILE A 171 -11.14 0.53 14.82
N LYS A 172 -10.94 -0.41 15.75
CA LYS A 172 -10.76 -0.09 17.16
C LYS A 172 -9.31 0.22 17.45
N TYR A 173 -9.07 1.17 18.34
CA TYR A 173 -7.72 1.53 18.78
C TYR A 173 -7.68 1.71 20.31
N GLU A 174 -6.56 1.32 20.90
CA GLU A 174 -6.35 1.38 22.36
C GLU A 174 -5.53 2.62 22.74
N ASP A 175 -4.45 2.86 22.00
CA ASP A 175 -3.54 3.99 22.18
C ASP A 175 -3.65 4.94 20.98
N ALA A 176 -4.19 6.13 21.21
CA ALA A 176 -4.37 7.15 20.17
C ALA A 176 -3.04 7.68 19.62
N GLU A 177 -1.95 7.54 20.38
CA GLU A 177 -0.60 8.00 20.02
C GLU A 177 0.17 6.99 19.17
N ARG A 178 -0.48 5.86 18.84
CA ARG A 178 0.05 4.81 17.96
C ARG A 178 -0.87 4.62 16.77
N PRO A 179 -0.33 4.19 15.62
CA PRO A 179 -1.17 3.77 14.52
C PRO A 179 -2.10 2.63 14.97
N ALA A 180 -3.37 2.71 14.60
CA ALA A 180 -4.39 1.74 14.95
C ALA A 180 -4.21 0.44 14.16
N CYS A 181 -3.98 0.56 12.85
CA CYS A 181 -3.77 -0.57 11.96
C CYS A 181 -3.15 -0.16 10.62
N ASP A 182 -2.73 -1.15 9.84
CA ASP A 182 -2.59 -1.02 8.38
C ASP A 182 -3.81 -1.64 7.68
N VAL A 183 -4.40 -0.90 6.75
CA VAL A 183 -5.34 -1.41 5.74
C VAL A 183 -4.52 -1.78 4.50
N ALA A 184 -4.28 -3.07 4.29
CA ALA A 184 -3.50 -3.58 3.17
C ALA A 184 -4.39 -3.86 1.95
N ILE A 185 -3.94 -3.39 0.78
CA ILE A 185 -4.58 -3.61 -0.52
C ILE A 185 -3.66 -4.54 -1.33
N SER A 186 -4.12 -5.76 -1.59
CA SER A 186 -3.27 -6.80 -2.15
C SER A 186 -2.73 -6.42 -3.54
N GLY A 187 -1.41 -6.51 -3.71
CA GLY A 187 -0.72 -6.17 -4.95
C GLY A 187 -0.55 -4.66 -5.21
N LEU A 188 -0.91 -3.78 -4.28
CA LEU A 188 -0.71 -2.34 -4.40
C LEU A 188 0.16 -1.76 -3.27
N GLY A 189 -0.24 -1.95 -2.01
CA GLY A 189 0.38 -1.28 -0.89
C GLY A 189 -0.52 -1.31 0.36
N TRP A 190 -0.34 -0.36 1.26
CA TRP A 190 -1.18 -0.23 2.45
C TRP A 190 -1.40 1.22 2.86
N ILE A 191 -2.45 1.45 3.64
CA ILE A 191 -2.73 2.71 4.32
C ILE A 191 -2.58 2.47 5.82
N THR A 192 -1.67 3.20 6.44
CA THR A 192 -1.55 3.24 7.90
C THR A 192 -2.58 4.24 8.45
N VAL A 193 -3.38 3.80 9.42
CA VAL A 193 -4.43 4.60 10.05
C VAL A 193 -3.93 5.08 11.41
N GLU A 194 -3.69 6.38 11.54
CA GLU A 194 -3.20 7.01 12.77
C GLU A 194 -4.35 7.82 13.38
N PRO A 195 -4.89 7.45 14.56
CA PRO A 195 -6.00 8.18 15.17
C PRO A 195 -5.67 9.65 15.43
N VAL A 196 -4.44 9.94 15.89
CA VAL A 196 -3.95 11.29 16.19
C VAL A 196 -2.57 11.50 15.58
N ASN A 197 -2.42 12.55 14.78
CA ASN A 197 -1.12 12.96 14.27
C ASN A 197 -0.36 13.85 15.28
N LYS A 198 0.80 13.38 15.74
CA LYS A 198 1.67 14.09 16.69
C LYS A 198 2.13 15.48 16.22
N SER A 199 2.20 15.73 14.90
CA SER A 199 2.64 17.03 14.36
C SER A 199 1.58 18.13 14.41
N HIS A 200 0.32 17.79 14.70
CA HIS A 200 -0.83 18.72 14.64
C HIS A 200 -1.47 19.00 16.01
N ARG A 201 -0.72 18.82 17.11
CA ARG A 201 -1.21 19.22 18.45
C ARG A 201 -1.42 20.73 18.51
N ILE A 202 -2.67 21.16 18.37
CA ILE A 202 -3.13 22.42 18.95
C ILE A 202 -3.25 22.15 20.45
N SER A 203 -2.56 22.96 21.26
CA SER A 203 -2.54 22.85 22.72
C SER A 203 -3.96 22.75 23.29
N ASP A 204 -4.12 21.84 24.23
CA ASP A 204 -5.26 21.67 25.14
C ASP A 204 -6.60 21.30 24.51
N SER A 205 -6.86 20.00 24.43
CA SER A 205 -8.15 19.48 24.89
C SER A 205 -7.97 18.06 25.44
N SER A 206 -8.52 17.82 26.62
CA SER A 206 -8.81 16.48 27.11
C SER A 206 -9.64 15.78 26.05
N VAL A 207 -9.04 14.87 25.29
CA VAL A 207 -9.76 14.03 24.33
C VAL A 207 -10.77 13.24 25.15
N GLU A 208 -12.01 13.74 25.18
CA GLU A 208 -13.11 13.03 25.81
C GLU A 208 -13.23 11.66 25.17
N GLU A 209 -13.41 10.69 26.06
CA GLU A 209 -13.25 9.24 25.90
C GLU A 209 -14.32 8.59 25.00
N THR A 210 -14.77 9.26 23.94
CA THR A 210 -16.07 8.95 23.33
C THR A 210 -16.03 8.27 21.97
N ALA A 211 -14.86 8.04 21.36
CA ALA A 211 -14.79 7.11 20.22
C ALA A 211 -13.43 6.43 20.06
N LYS A 212 -13.20 5.30 20.74
CA LYS A 212 -12.07 4.38 20.45
C LYS A 212 -12.25 3.60 19.13
N GLU A 213 -12.97 4.17 18.17
CA GLU A 213 -13.34 3.50 16.93
C GLU A 213 -13.39 4.48 15.76
N LEU A 214 -12.79 4.08 14.65
CA LEU A 214 -12.74 4.79 13.38
C LEU A 214 -13.48 3.96 12.32
N HIS A 215 -14.30 4.59 11.50
CA HIS A 215 -15.10 3.94 10.46
C HIS A 215 -14.65 4.43 9.08
N LEU A 216 -14.26 3.48 8.23
CA LEU A 216 -13.87 3.71 6.83
C LEU A 216 -14.66 2.75 5.93
N ALA A 217 -15.01 3.17 4.71
CA ALA A 217 -15.42 2.26 3.65
C ALA A 217 -14.37 2.25 2.54
N VAL A 218 -13.87 1.07 2.22
CA VAL A 218 -12.79 0.89 1.23
C VAL A 218 -13.36 0.22 0.00
N HIS A 219 -13.25 0.88 -1.15
CA HIS A 219 -13.73 0.40 -2.44
C HIS A 219 -12.56 -0.02 -3.31
N VAL A 220 -12.62 -1.24 -3.85
CA VAL A 220 -11.62 -1.83 -4.74
C VAL A 220 -12.30 -2.64 -5.85
N PRO A 221 -11.57 -3.01 -6.92
CA PRO A 221 -12.09 -3.95 -7.91
C PRO A 221 -12.44 -5.29 -7.26
N LYS A 222 -13.50 -5.92 -7.74
CA LYS A 222 -14.13 -7.09 -7.12
C LYS A 222 -13.20 -8.20 -6.63
N PRO A 223 -12.20 -8.66 -7.41
CA PRO A 223 -11.36 -9.77 -6.94
C PRO A 223 -10.28 -9.32 -5.96
N VAL A 224 -9.97 -8.01 -5.88
CA VAL A 224 -8.85 -7.49 -5.07
C VAL A 224 -9.14 -7.64 -3.58
N GLU A 225 -8.23 -8.28 -2.87
CA GLU A 225 -8.39 -8.50 -1.44
C GLU A 225 -7.91 -7.29 -0.63
N ILE A 226 -8.72 -6.92 0.37
CA ILE A 226 -8.41 -5.94 1.41
C ILE A 226 -8.31 -6.70 2.72
N PHE A 227 -7.30 -6.42 3.54
CA PHE A 227 -7.24 -6.95 4.91
C PHE A 227 -6.62 -5.95 5.88
N VAL A 228 -7.01 -6.06 7.15
CA VAL A 228 -6.49 -5.23 8.24
C VAL A 228 -5.44 -6.03 8.99
N ARG A 229 -4.32 -5.40 9.34
CA ARG A 229 -3.22 -6.02 10.09
C ARG A 229 -2.60 -5.04 11.09
N PRO A 230 -1.78 -5.52 12.04
CA PRO A 230 -0.97 -4.64 12.87
C PRO A 230 -0.09 -3.70 12.02
N PRO A 231 0.07 -2.42 12.41
CA PRO A 231 0.82 -1.45 11.64
C PRO A 231 2.29 -1.84 11.51
N MET A 232 2.86 -1.87 10.32
CA MET A 232 4.30 -2.14 10.18
C MET A 232 5.16 -1.03 10.83
N PRO A 233 6.33 -1.35 11.43
CA PRO A 233 7.25 -0.37 12.02
C PRO A 233 8.01 0.45 10.96
N VAL A 234 7.29 1.17 10.12
CA VAL A 234 7.85 1.97 9.03
C VAL A 234 7.88 3.45 9.39
N GLY A 235 8.97 4.14 9.05
CA GLY A 235 9.16 5.56 9.34
C GLY A 235 9.95 5.83 10.62
N LYS A 236 10.03 7.10 11.03
CA LYS A 236 10.91 7.55 12.13
C LYS A 236 10.43 7.05 13.50
N THR A 237 9.12 6.95 13.69
CA THR A 237 8.49 6.51 14.94
C THR A 237 8.37 4.99 15.06
N GLY A 238 8.52 4.24 13.95
CA GLY A 238 8.35 2.78 13.92
C GLY A 238 9.27 2.02 14.87
N GLY A 239 10.48 2.53 15.12
CA GLY A 239 11.45 1.92 16.04
C GLY A 239 11.08 2.07 17.52
N GLU A 240 10.30 3.11 17.88
CA GLU A 240 9.87 3.38 19.26
C GLU A 240 8.58 2.64 19.62
N LEU A 241 7.80 2.26 18.60
CA LEU A 241 6.49 1.61 18.76
C LEU A 241 6.60 0.13 19.10
N TYR A 242 7.71 -0.51 18.71
CA TYR A 242 7.95 -1.93 18.92
C TYR A 242 9.01 -2.11 20.01
N GLN A 243 8.56 -2.60 21.16
CA GLN A 243 9.46 -3.19 22.13
C GLN A 243 9.84 -4.57 21.61
N TYR A 244 11.04 -4.69 21.07
CA TYR A 244 11.62 -6.01 20.85
C TYR A 244 11.81 -6.64 22.22
N ARG A 245 11.39 -7.90 22.36
CA ARG A 245 11.77 -8.68 23.54
C ARG A 245 13.31 -8.71 23.58
N GLU A 246 13.88 -8.21 24.66
CA GLU A 246 15.30 -8.40 24.94
C GLU A 246 15.56 -9.90 24.97
N LEU A 247 16.56 -10.34 24.20
CA LEU A 247 17.00 -11.72 24.23
C LEU A 247 17.62 -11.99 25.59
N THR A 248 17.43 -13.18 26.13
CA THR A 248 18.23 -13.60 27.28
C THR A 248 19.69 -13.78 26.85
N GLU A 249 20.62 -13.75 27.81
CA GLU A 249 22.05 -14.00 27.52
C GLU A 249 22.25 -15.34 26.77
N GLU A 250 21.49 -16.37 27.14
CA GLU A 250 21.48 -17.68 26.46
C GLU A 250 21.03 -17.59 24.99
N GLU A 251 19.99 -16.81 24.70
CA GLU A 251 19.48 -16.62 23.34
C GLU A 251 20.43 -15.78 22.46
N GLU A 252 21.16 -14.85 23.07
CA GLU A 252 22.22 -14.09 22.39
C GLU A 252 23.41 -14.96 22.01
N GLU A 253 23.83 -15.89 22.89
CA GLU A 253 24.94 -16.80 22.61
C GLU A 253 24.63 -17.78 21.47
N ILE A 254 23.38 -18.25 21.37
CA ILE A 254 22.93 -19.19 20.33
C ILE A 254 22.71 -18.48 18.98
N ARG A 255 22.64 -17.14 18.96
CA ARG A 255 22.40 -16.38 17.74
C ARG A 255 23.53 -16.64 16.71
N PRO A 256 23.18 -16.92 15.45
CA PRO A 256 24.18 -17.08 14.39
C PRO A 256 25.09 -15.85 14.32
N LYS A 257 26.38 -16.06 14.60
CA LYS A 257 27.39 -15.00 14.51
C LYS A 257 27.66 -14.73 13.04
N TRP A 258 27.46 -13.48 12.64
CA TRP A 258 27.78 -13.02 11.29
C TRP A 258 29.30 -12.83 11.22
N PHE A 259 29.98 -13.66 10.44
CA PHE A 259 31.37 -13.44 10.09
C PHE A 259 31.37 -12.61 8.80
N PHE A 260 31.76 -11.33 8.91
CA PHE A 260 31.98 -10.45 7.76
C PHE A 260 33.37 -10.68 7.17
#